data_AF-C5F0V8-F1
#
_entry.id   AF-C5F0V8-F1
#
_cell.length_a   1.000
_cell.length_b   1.000
_cell.length_c   1.000
_cell.angle_alpha   90.00
_cell.angle_beta   90.00
_cell.angle_gamma   90.00
#
_symmetry.space_group_name_H-M   'P 1'
#
loop_
_entity.id
_entity.type
_entity.pdbx_description
1 polymer ?
#
loop_
_entity_poly.entity_id
_entity_poly.type
_entity_poly.pdbx_seq_one_letter_code
_entity_poly.pdbx_strand_id
1 'polypeptide(L)'
;MQARIYKSNLLRKISELDKSLMCDISNFKEEVSKLQCKELQRIYLEFQKSLDKIQNKKPIGAVKRVKNHLCYKFGIAIVFNAKDTIGFLILPVVLYNIFRTHRFYQEISVGKKFKLEEYEDYQESLLYKQSLCYKIGEAFIKSHKQWYKGGYLWFWVRYWRLKKRFYEKLIN
;
A
#
# COMPACT_ATOMS: atom_id res chain seq x y z
N MET A 1 -20.72 -46.44 -75.40
CA MET A 1 -21.67 -45.74 -74.49
C MET A 1 -21.30 -45.90 -73.01
N GLN A 2 -20.97 -47.12 -72.54
CA GLN A 2 -20.64 -47.43 -71.13
C GLN A 2 -19.44 -46.65 -70.55
N ALA A 3 -18.34 -46.47 -71.29
CA ALA A 3 -17.15 -45.75 -70.80
C ALA A 3 -17.41 -44.26 -70.48
N ARG A 4 -18.29 -43.58 -71.23
CA ARG A 4 -18.68 -42.19 -70.93
C ARG A 4 -19.48 -42.10 -69.63
N ILE A 5 -20.39 -43.05 -69.42
CA ILE A 5 -21.22 -43.14 -68.21
C ILE A 5 -20.36 -43.45 -66.99
N TYR A 6 -19.35 -44.32 -67.14
CA TYR A 6 -18.38 -44.59 -66.07
C TYR A 6 -17.57 -43.34 -65.71
N LYS A 7 -17.03 -42.64 -66.72
CA LYS A 7 -16.28 -41.38 -66.51
C LYS A 7 -17.14 -40.30 -65.85
N SER A 8 -18.40 -40.12 -66.27
CA SER A 8 -19.29 -39.12 -65.66
C SER A 8 -19.66 -39.46 -64.21
N ASN A 9 -19.89 -40.74 -63.89
CA ASN A 9 -20.14 -41.19 -62.52
C ASN A 9 -18.93 -41.04 -61.61
N LEU A 10 -17.73 -41.30 -62.13
CA LEU A 10 -16.47 -41.09 -61.40
C LEU A 10 -16.25 -39.60 -61.11
N LEU A 11 -16.45 -38.73 -62.11
CA LEU A 11 -16.35 -37.28 -61.94
C LEU A 11 -17.38 -36.75 -60.94
N ARG A 12 -18.61 -37.28 -60.94
CA ARG A 12 -19.64 -36.93 -59.95
C ARG A 12 -19.22 -37.32 -58.54
N LYS A 13 -18.70 -38.54 -58.34
CA LYS A 13 -18.17 -38.99 -57.04
C LYS A 13 -16.99 -38.14 -56.56
N ILE A 14 -16.07 -37.78 -57.45
CA ILE A 14 -14.95 -36.88 -57.11
C ILE A 14 -15.49 -35.51 -56.69
N SER A 15 -16.46 -34.95 -57.43
CA SER A 15 -17.08 -33.67 -57.07
C SER A 15 -17.85 -33.73 -55.74
N GLU A 16 -18.52 -34.84 -55.45
CA GLU A 16 -19.19 -35.06 -54.16
C GLU A 16 -18.19 -35.18 -53.02
N LEU A 17 -17.07 -35.86 -53.25
CA LEU A 17 -15.99 -36.00 -52.28
C LEU A 17 -15.31 -34.66 -52.00
N ASP A 18 -15.02 -33.87 -53.05
CA ASP A 18 -14.47 -32.52 -52.91
C ASP A 18 -15.42 -31.60 -52.13
N LYS A 19 -16.73 -31.64 -52.42
CA LYS A 19 -17.73 -30.86 -51.68
C LYS A 19 -17.79 -31.26 -50.20
N SER A 20 -17.73 -32.57 -49.91
CA SER A 20 -17.69 -33.07 -48.53
C SER A 20 -16.44 -32.58 -47.81
N LEU A 21 -15.27 -32.73 -48.43
CA LEU A 21 -13.99 -32.31 -47.87
C LEU A 21 -13.97 -30.80 -47.59
N MET A 22 -14.51 -30.00 -48.51
CA MET A 22 -14.61 -28.55 -48.35
C MET A 22 -15.55 -28.16 -47.21
N CYS A 23 -16.64 -28.91 -47.02
CA CYS A 23 -17.54 -28.73 -45.88
C CYS A 23 -16.81 -29.02 -44.55
N ASP A 24 -16.08 -30.13 -44.47
CA ASP A 24 -15.34 -30.53 -43.26
C ASP A 24 -14.25 -29.52 -42.88
N ILE A 25 -13.50 -29.01 -43.87
CA ILE A 25 -12.51 -27.95 -43.66
C ILE A 25 -13.15 -26.66 -43.13
N SER A 26 -14.35 -26.32 -43.62
CA SER A 26 -15.07 -25.13 -43.16
C SER A 26 -15.53 -25.27 -41.71
N ASN A 27 -16.08 -26.43 -41.35
CA ASN A 27 -16.51 -26.74 -39.99
C ASN A 27 -15.33 -26.72 -39.01
N PHE A 28 -14.20 -27.32 -39.40
CA PHE A 28 -12.99 -27.33 -38.58
C PHE A 28 -12.43 -25.92 -38.35
N LYS A 29 -12.38 -25.06 -39.39
CA LYS A 29 -11.99 -23.65 -39.25
C LYS A 29 -12.89 -22.89 -38.29
N GLU A 30 -14.19 -23.15 -38.34
CA GLU A 30 -15.16 -22.52 -37.45
C GLU A 30 -14.97 -22.99 -36.00
N GLU A 31 -14.68 -24.27 -35.79
CA GLU A 31 -14.41 -24.85 -34.47
C GLU A 31 -13.11 -24.31 -33.85
N VAL A 32 -12.03 -24.19 -34.63
CA VAL A 32 -10.78 -23.55 -34.21
C VAL A 32 -11.01 -22.09 -33.82
N SER A 33 -11.81 -21.36 -34.59
CA SER A 33 -12.15 -19.96 -34.32
C SER A 33 -12.96 -19.81 -33.02
N LYS A 34 -13.91 -20.71 -32.77
CA LYS A 34 -14.68 -20.77 -31.51
C LYS A 34 -13.78 -21.09 -30.30
N LEU A 35 -12.82 -22.00 -30.45
CA LEU A 35 -11.87 -22.34 -29.40
C LEU A 35 -10.95 -21.15 -29.06
N GLN A 36 -10.40 -20.48 -30.07
CA GLN A 36 -9.59 -19.27 -29.88
C GLN A 36 -10.39 -18.16 -29.17
N CYS A 37 -11.66 -17.95 -29.55
CA CYS A 37 -12.54 -17.02 -28.85
C CYS A 37 -12.74 -17.38 -27.36
N LYS A 38 -12.94 -18.67 -27.04
CA LYS A 38 -13.08 -19.13 -25.65
C LYS A 38 -11.82 -18.92 -24.81
N GLU A 39 -10.64 -19.11 -25.39
CA GLU A 39 -9.37 -18.86 -24.71
C GLU A 39 -9.16 -17.37 -24.43
N LEU A 40 -9.43 -16.52 -25.42
CA LEU A 40 -9.31 -15.07 -25.28
C LEU A 40 -10.26 -14.52 -24.20
N GLN A 41 -11.48 -15.07 -24.15
CA GLN A 41 -12.47 -14.74 -23.12
C GLN A 41 -12.04 -15.20 -21.72
N ARG A 42 -11.39 -16.38 -21.60
CA ARG A 42 -10.81 -16.84 -20.33
C ARG A 42 -9.69 -15.93 -19.85
N ILE A 43 -8.75 -15.58 -20.73
CA ILE A 43 -7.63 -14.67 -20.43
C ILE A 43 -8.14 -13.31 -19.94
N TYR A 44 -9.15 -12.74 -20.63
CA TYR A 44 -9.77 -11.48 -20.22
C TYR A 44 -10.39 -11.56 -18.82
N LEU A 45 -11.08 -12.66 -18.51
CA LEU A 45 -11.71 -12.88 -17.20
C LEU A 45 -10.67 -13.00 -16.08
N GLU A 46 -9.56 -13.70 -16.32
CA GLU A 46 -8.44 -13.82 -15.37
C GLU A 46 -7.73 -12.48 -15.13
N PHE A 47 -7.57 -11.69 -16.19
CA PHE A 47 -7.02 -10.35 -16.09
C PHE A 47 -7.93 -9.44 -15.26
N GLN A 48 -9.24 -9.45 -15.49
CA GLN A 48 -10.21 -8.70 -14.67
C GLN A 48 -10.14 -9.10 -13.19
N LYS A 49 -10.15 -10.41 -12.88
CA LYS A 49 -9.99 -10.89 -11.50
C LYS A 49 -8.70 -10.41 -10.84
N SER A 50 -7.63 -10.32 -11.63
CA SER A 50 -6.34 -9.81 -11.16
C SER A 50 -6.39 -8.31 -10.88
N LEU A 51 -7.07 -7.53 -11.74
CA LEU A 51 -7.30 -6.09 -11.51
C LEU A 51 -8.15 -5.82 -10.27
N ASP A 52 -9.24 -6.58 -10.09
CA ASP A 52 -10.11 -6.45 -8.91
C ASP A 52 -9.33 -6.77 -7.63
N LYS A 53 -8.46 -7.77 -7.65
CA LYS A 53 -7.59 -8.10 -6.51
C LYS A 53 -6.62 -6.98 -6.16
N ILE A 54 -6.13 -6.25 -7.16
CA ILE A 54 -5.23 -5.11 -6.97
C ILE A 54 -6.00 -3.89 -6.45
N GLN A 55 -7.17 -3.59 -7.02
CA GLN A 55 -8.01 -2.45 -6.62
C GLN A 55 -8.59 -2.62 -5.22
N ASN A 56 -8.93 -3.85 -4.82
CA ASN A 56 -9.46 -4.14 -3.49
C ASN A 56 -8.37 -4.25 -2.41
N LYS A 57 -7.09 -4.16 -2.78
CA LYS A 57 -6.01 -4.20 -1.80
C LYS A 57 -5.93 -2.85 -1.07
N LYS A 58 -6.04 -2.92 0.26
CA LYS A 58 -5.86 -1.74 1.12
C LYS A 58 -4.45 -1.14 0.92
N PRO A 59 -4.32 0.19 0.92
CA PRO A 59 -3.01 0.81 0.84
C PRO A 59 -2.15 0.47 2.06
N ILE A 60 -0.84 0.33 1.86
CA ILE A 60 0.14 0.17 2.94
C ILE A 60 0.80 1.52 3.20
N GLY A 61 0.96 1.91 4.47
CA GLY A 61 1.66 3.15 4.85
C GLY A 61 1.15 3.85 6.09
N ALA A 62 0.22 3.28 6.86
CA ALA A 62 -0.22 3.85 8.13
C ALA A 62 0.96 4.02 9.11
N VAL A 63 1.87 3.04 9.19
CA VAL A 63 3.08 3.13 10.03
C VAL A 63 3.94 4.32 9.60
N LYS A 64 4.19 4.47 8.29
CA LYS A 64 4.97 5.59 7.75
C LYS A 64 4.32 6.93 8.10
N ARG A 65 2.98 7.00 8.01
CA ARG A 65 2.22 8.20 8.40
C ARG A 65 2.37 8.52 9.87
N VAL A 66 2.18 7.55 10.77
CA VAL A 66 2.35 7.74 12.22
C VAL A 66 3.78 8.18 12.55
N LYS A 67 4.79 7.55 11.94
CA LYS A 67 6.20 7.95 12.11
C LYS A 67 6.49 9.35 11.57
N ASN A 68 5.74 9.80 10.56
CA ASN A 68 5.88 11.14 10.02
C ASN A 68 5.22 12.22 10.89
N HIS A 69 4.39 11.87 11.89
CA HIS A 69 3.80 12.86 12.80
C HIS A 69 4.89 13.60 13.59
N LEU A 70 4.69 14.91 13.79
CA LEU A 70 5.62 15.74 14.55
C LEU A 70 5.88 15.20 15.96
N CYS A 71 4.84 14.69 16.65
CA CYS A 71 4.97 14.07 17.96
C CYS A 71 5.99 12.93 17.95
N TYR A 72 5.94 12.05 16.95
CA TYR A 72 6.87 10.92 16.89
C TYR A 72 8.31 11.39 16.66
N LYS A 73 8.52 12.35 15.74
CA LYS A 73 9.83 12.92 15.43
C LYS A 73 10.46 13.63 16.64
N PHE A 74 9.69 14.49 17.32
CA PHE A 74 10.15 15.13 18.55
C PHE A 74 10.41 14.13 19.67
N GLY A 75 9.53 13.15 19.82
CA GLY A 75 9.69 12.07 20.78
C GLY A 75 11.03 11.36 20.66
N ILE A 76 11.37 10.92 19.44
CA ILE A 76 12.65 10.29 19.14
C ILE A 76 13.81 11.23 19.47
N ALA A 77 13.76 12.47 18.97
CA ALA A 77 14.84 13.42 19.18
C ALA A 77 15.10 13.67 20.67
N ILE A 78 14.04 13.82 21.47
CA ILE A 78 14.16 14.03 22.92
C ILE A 78 14.71 12.79 23.61
N VAL A 79 14.15 11.60 23.35
CA VAL A 79 14.62 10.35 24.00
C VAL A 79 16.09 10.06 23.70
N PHE A 80 16.54 10.36 22.49
CA PHE A 80 17.90 10.11 22.05
C PHE A 80 18.87 11.14 22.66
N ASN A 81 18.58 12.44 22.52
CA ASN A 81 19.51 13.50 22.90
C ASN A 81 19.46 13.87 24.39
N ALA A 82 18.37 13.59 25.11
CA ALA A 82 18.23 13.96 26.52
C ALA A 82 19.02 13.05 27.49
N LYS A 83 19.78 12.07 26.98
CA LYS A 83 20.68 11.23 27.78
C LYS A 83 22.05 11.88 27.99
N ASP A 84 22.50 12.65 27.00
CA ASP A 84 23.84 13.21 26.96
C ASP A 84 23.80 14.71 27.25
N THR A 85 24.80 15.24 27.96
CA THR A 85 24.88 16.68 28.28
C THR A 85 24.98 17.54 27.02
N ILE A 86 25.84 17.15 26.08
CA ILE A 86 26.00 17.81 24.77
C ILE A 86 24.72 17.67 23.95
N GLY A 87 24.12 16.47 23.93
CA GLY A 87 22.85 16.22 23.23
C GLY A 87 21.73 17.12 23.76
N PHE A 88 21.63 17.28 25.08
CA PHE A 88 20.66 18.16 25.72
C PHE A 88 20.87 19.64 25.34
N LEU A 89 22.11 20.12 25.27
CA LEU A 89 22.44 21.49 24.86
C LEU A 89 22.08 21.76 23.39
N ILE A 90 22.27 20.78 22.50
CA ILE A 90 21.98 20.90 21.06
C ILE A 90 20.50 20.61 20.74
N LEU A 91 19.76 19.96 21.66
CA LEU A 91 18.36 19.58 21.48
C LEU A 91 17.44 20.72 20.99
N PRO A 92 17.54 21.97 21.45
CA PRO A 92 16.74 23.08 20.91
C PRO A 92 16.93 23.28 19.40
N VAL A 93 18.18 23.19 18.92
CA VAL A 93 18.53 23.33 17.49
C VAL A 93 17.96 22.15 16.69
N VAL A 94 18.09 20.93 17.22
CA VAL A 94 17.54 19.71 16.59
C VAL A 94 16.03 19.82 16.44
N LEU A 95 15.32 20.24 17.50
CA LEU A 95 13.87 20.37 17.49
C LEU A 95 13.41 21.46 16.51
N TYR A 96 14.12 22.59 16.46
CA TYR A 96 13.85 23.64 15.47
C TYR A 96 13.99 23.12 14.03
N ASN A 97 15.08 22.41 13.73
CA ASN A 97 15.30 21.82 12.41
C ASN A 97 14.22 20.81 12.03
N ILE A 98 13.83 19.93 12.97
CA ILE A 98 12.73 18.96 12.76
C ILE A 98 11.42 19.69 12.45
N PHE A 99 11.10 20.74 13.21
CA PHE A 99 9.89 21.54 13.01
C PHE A 99 9.87 22.21 11.63
N ARG A 100 10.97 22.89 11.28
CA ARG A 100 11.10 23.61 10.00
C ARG A 100 10.93 22.67 8.81
N THR A 101 11.66 21.56 8.82
CA THR A 101 11.59 20.54 7.76
C THR A 101 10.20 19.90 7.69
N HIS A 102 9.60 19.59 8.84
CA HIS A 102 8.25 19.01 8.87
C HIS A 102 7.20 19.96 8.30
N ARG A 103 7.28 21.26 8.62
CA ARG A 103 6.38 22.28 8.09
C ARG A 103 6.51 22.42 6.58
N PHE A 104 7.74 22.52 6.07
CA PHE A 104 8.02 22.59 4.64
C PHE A 104 7.41 21.40 3.87
N TYR A 105 7.61 20.16 4.35
CA TYR A 105 7.00 18.99 3.72
C TYR A 105 5.49 18.94 3.84
N GLN A 106 4.89 19.50 4.90
CA GLN A 106 3.43 19.59 4.99
C GLN A 106 2.86 20.53 3.93
N GLU A 107 3.49 21.68 3.72
CA GLU A 107 3.07 22.71 2.75
C GLU A 107 3.13 22.18 1.31
N ILE A 108 4.12 21.35 0.97
CA ILE A 108 4.28 20.75 -0.38
C ILE A 108 3.41 19.50 -0.56
N SER A 109 2.95 18.87 0.52
CA SER A 109 2.17 17.62 0.43
C SER A 109 0.73 17.88 -0.03
N VAL A 110 0.52 17.97 -1.34
CA VAL A 110 -0.79 18.13 -1.97
C VAL A 110 -1.37 16.75 -2.31
N GLY A 111 -2.58 16.44 -1.81
CA GLY A 111 -3.29 15.21 -2.15
C GLY A 111 -4.27 14.72 -1.09
N LYS A 112 -5.37 14.09 -1.53
CA LYS A 112 -6.35 13.45 -0.63
C LYS A 112 -5.69 12.24 0.04
N LYS A 113 -5.61 12.28 1.37
CA LYS A 113 -5.08 11.18 2.19
C LYS A 113 -6.24 10.31 2.65
N PHE A 114 -6.15 8.99 2.45
CA PHE A 114 -7.10 8.02 3.01
C PHE A 114 -7.19 8.14 4.54
N LYS A 115 -8.27 7.65 5.14
CA LYS A 115 -8.35 7.58 6.61
C LYS A 115 -7.31 6.58 7.12
N LEU A 116 -6.80 6.76 8.34
CA LEU A 116 -5.72 5.91 8.83
C LEU A 116 -6.17 4.45 9.02
N GLU A 117 -7.46 4.24 9.32
CA GLU A 117 -8.09 2.94 9.50
C GLU A 117 -8.26 2.15 8.19
N GLU A 118 -8.19 2.83 7.03
CA GLU A 118 -8.37 2.22 5.71
C GLU A 118 -7.10 1.50 5.21
N TYR A 119 -5.97 1.66 5.91
CA TYR A 119 -4.70 1.04 5.56
C TYR A 119 -4.60 -0.41 6.06
N GLU A 120 -3.85 -1.24 5.32
CA GLU A 120 -3.58 -2.63 5.68
C GLU A 120 -2.76 -2.73 6.99
N ASP A 121 -1.78 -1.86 7.17
CA ASP A 121 -0.85 -1.81 8.32
C ASP A 121 -1.37 -0.94 9.49
N TYR A 122 -2.69 -0.69 9.56
CA TYR A 122 -3.27 0.16 10.59
C TYR A 122 -3.00 -0.34 12.02
N GLN A 123 -3.15 -1.64 12.26
CA GLN A 123 -2.93 -2.23 13.59
C GLN A 123 -1.49 -2.05 14.07
N GLU A 124 -0.51 -2.21 13.17
CA GLU A 124 0.90 -1.96 13.48
C GLU A 124 1.13 -0.47 13.79
N SER A 125 0.48 0.43 13.06
CA SER A 125 0.59 1.87 13.27
C SER A 125 0.16 2.31 14.68
N LEU A 126 -0.80 1.60 15.29
CA LEU A 126 -1.26 1.86 16.66
C LEU A 126 -0.16 1.59 17.70
N LEU A 127 0.68 0.59 17.47
CA LEU A 127 1.83 0.29 18.35
C LEU A 127 2.79 1.48 18.39
N TYR A 128 3.09 2.07 17.23
CA TYR A 128 3.93 3.28 17.16
C TYR A 128 3.25 4.50 17.79
N LYS A 129 1.93 4.65 17.65
CA LYS A 129 1.18 5.74 18.30
C LYS A 129 1.16 5.60 19.83
N GLN A 130 1.20 4.37 20.34
CA GLN A 130 1.25 4.07 21.77
C GLN A 130 2.67 4.05 22.36
N SER A 131 3.69 4.11 21.50
CA SER A 131 5.10 4.09 21.89
C SER A 131 5.48 5.20 22.86
N LEU A 132 6.53 4.95 23.67
CA LEU A 132 7.08 5.93 24.60
C LEU A 132 7.49 7.23 23.89
N CYS A 133 8.19 7.12 22.75
CA CYS A 133 8.61 8.26 21.95
C CYS A 133 7.40 9.13 21.57
N TYR A 134 6.35 8.53 21.01
CA TYR A 134 5.16 9.28 20.61
C TYR A 134 4.52 10.04 21.78
N LYS A 135 4.38 9.39 22.94
CA LYS A 135 3.82 10.01 24.15
C LYS A 135 4.69 11.14 24.69
N ILE A 136 6.01 11.01 24.63
CA ILE A 136 6.95 12.07 25.02
C ILE A 136 6.81 13.28 24.09
N GLY A 137 6.79 13.08 22.77
CA GLY A 137 6.64 14.18 21.84
C GLY A 137 5.27 14.85 21.93
N GLU A 138 4.20 14.09 22.22
CA GLU A 138 2.89 14.66 22.51
C GLU A 138 2.91 15.52 23.78
N ALA A 139 3.54 15.04 24.85
CA ALA A 139 3.73 15.81 26.09
C ALA A 139 4.57 17.08 25.84
N PHE A 140 5.58 17.00 24.98
CA PHE A 140 6.42 18.13 24.61
C PHE A 140 5.62 19.22 23.87
N ILE A 141 4.85 18.83 22.85
CA ILE A 141 4.00 19.77 22.10
C ILE A 141 2.94 20.41 23.00
N LYS A 142 2.31 19.63 23.89
CA LYS A 142 1.38 20.17 24.90
C LYS A 142 2.04 21.20 25.80
N SER A 143 3.28 20.93 26.20
CA SER A 143 4.07 21.81 27.07
C SER A 143 4.48 23.09 26.36
N HIS A 144 4.83 23.01 25.07
CA HIS A 144 5.08 24.18 24.23
C HIS A 144 3.86 25.10 24.14
N LYS A 145 2.64 24.55 24.01
CA LYS A 145 1.41 25.38 24.04
C LYS A 145 1.15 26.05 25.39
N GLN A 146 1.71 25.52 26.48
CA GLN A 146 1.55 26.01 27.85
C GLN A 146 2.85 26.61 28.39
N TRP A 147 3.74 27.08 27.52
CA TRP A 147 5.06 27.57 27.91
C TRP A 147 4.97 28.71 28.94
N TYR A 148 4.00 29.63 28.77
CA TYR A 148 3.73 30.75 29.67
C TYR A 148 3.25 30.35 31.08
N LYS A 149 2.86 29.09 31.29
CA LYS A 149 2.53 28.51 32.62
C LYS A 149 3.66 27.62 33.17
N GLY A 150 4.88 27.77 32.64
CA GLY A 150 6.00 26.89 32.99
C GLY A 150 5.89 25.49 32.40
N GLY A 151 5.21 25.33 31.26
CA GLY A 151 4.97 24.02 30.63
C GLY A 151 6.23 23.17 30.45
N TYR A 152 7.38 23.78 30.13
CA TYR A 152 8.65 23.07 29.97
C TYR A 152 9.26 22.52 31.25
N LEU A 153 9.04 23.17 32.40
CA LEU A 153 9.46 22.62 33.70
C LEU A 153 8.63 21.37 34.01
N TRP A 154 7.31 21.46 33.85
CA TRP A 154 6.38 20.34 34.01
C TRP A 154 6.60 19.21 33.00
N PHE A 155 7.11 19.54 31.81
CA PHE A 155 7.46 18.57 30.78
C PHE A 155 8.49 17.57 31.29
N TRP A 156 9.58 18.03 31.91
CA TRP A 156 10.63 17.13 32.40
C TRP A 156 10.12 16.20 33.50
N VAL A 157 9.28 16.70 34.41
CA VAL A 157 8.61 15.87 35.42
C VAL A 157 7.71 14.80 34.76
N ARG A 158 7.00 15.15 33.67
CA ARG A 158 6.20 14.19 32.89
C ARG A 158 7.08 13.20 32.12
N TYR A 159 8.18 13.64 31.55
CA TYR A 159 9.14 12.81 30.82
C TYR A 159 9.67 11.68 31.72
N TRP A 160 10.13 12.01 32.93
CA TRP A 160 10.59 11.02 33.91
C TRP A 160 9.49 10.04 34.31
N ARG A 161 8.27 10.52 34.53
CA ARG A 161 7.10 9.65 34.83
C ARG A 161 6.76 8.70 33.67
N LEU A 162 6.77 9.17 32.44
CA LEU A 162 6.52 8.36 31.25
C LEU A 162 7.58 7.28 31.08
N LYS A 163 8.86 7.65 31.25
CA LYS A 163 9.98 6.74 31.19
C LYS A 163 9.88 5.65 32.27
N LYS A 164 9.60 6.03 33.53
CA LYS A 164 9.39 5.09 34.64
C LYS A 164 8.27 4.08 34.36
N ARG A 165 7.08 4.55 33.97
CA ARG A 165 5.93 3.68 33.63
C ARG A 165 6.21 2.73 32.48
N PHE A 166 7.06 3.13 31.54
CA PHE A 166 7.44 2.28 30.43
C PHE A 166 8.35 1.13 30.88
N TYR A 167 9.34 1.38 31.73
CA TYR A 167 10.18 0.32 32.29
C TYR A 167 9.41 -0.63 33.20
N GLU A 168 8.47 -0.12 34.01
CA GLU A 168 7.60 -0.98 34.85
C GLU A 168 6.78 -1.96 33.99
N LYS A 169 6.30 -1.53 32.83
CA LYS A 169 5.58 -2.38 31.87
C LYS A 169 6.47 -3.37 31.10
N LEU A 170 7.79 -3.19 31.10
CA LEU A 170 8.72 -4.12 30.49
C LEU A 170 9.17 -5.21 31.46
N ILE A 171 9.07 -4.94 32.76
CA ILE A 171 9.50 -5.85 33.83
C ILE A 171 8.35 -6.78 34.27
N ASN A 172 7.11 -6.30 34.20
CA ASN A 172 5.89 -7.08 34.46
C ASN A 172 5.35 -7.73 33.18
#